data_AF-A0A1B4XYH1-F1
#
_entry.id   AF-A0A1B4XYH1-F1
#
_cell.length_a   1.000
_cell.length_b   1.000
_cell.length_c   1.000
_cell.angle_alpha   90.00
_cell.angle_beta   90.00
_cell.angle_gamma   90.00
#
_symmetry.space_group_name_H-M   'P 1'
#
loop_
_entity.id
_entity.type
_entity.pdbx_description
1 polymer ?
#
loop_
_entity_poly.entity_id
_entity_poly.type
_entity_poly.pdbx_seq_one_letter_code
_entity_poly.pdbx_strand_id
1 'polypeptide(L)' 'MNPLDQAILSVIASLAPDHMAPVTVDSYLVDDLGYDSPRKMELVAALENRLQMRLKDPEIPLETVGEVIGWVNRHVGETA' A
#
# COMPACT_ATOMS: atom_id res chain seq x y z
N MET A 1 5.96 -2.52 -15.20
CA MET A 1 5.32 -2.05 -13.96
C MET A 1 4.51 -0.81 -14.29
N ASN A 2 3.24 -0.76 -13.91
CA ASN A 2 2.33 0.33 -14.27
C ASN A 2 2.66 1.59 -13.44
N PRO A 3 2.41 2.83 -13.91
CA PRO A 3 2.72 4.04 -13.14
C PRO A 3 1.94 4.10 -11.81
N LEU A 4 0.75 3.49 -11.75
CA LEU A 4 -0.01 3.34 -10.51
C LEU A 4 0.74 2.49 -9.48
N ASP A 5 1.27 1.33 -9.89
CA ASP A 5 2.03 0.43 -9.00
C ASP A 5 3.27 1.14 -8.43
N GLN A 6 3.96 1.92 -9.25
CA GLN A 6 5.12 2.71 -8.82
C GLN A 6 4.75 3.81 -7.83
N ALA A 7 3.59 4.46 -8.02
CA ALA A 7 3.08 5.44 -7.08
C ALA A 7 2.73 4.78 -5.73
N ILE A 8 2.05 3.64 -5.75
CA ILE A 8 1.70 2.87 -4.54
C ILE A 8 2.97 2.45 -3.80
N LEU A 9 3.93 1.84 -4.50
CA LEU A 9 5.22 1.45 -3.92
C LEU A 9 5.97 2.62 -3.30
N SER A 10 5.98 3.79 -3.96
CA SER A 10 6.64 4.99 -3.42
C SER A 10 6.00 5.45 -2.10
N VAL A 11 4.67 5.35 -1.97
CA VAL A 11 3.98 5.69 -0.72
C VAL A 11 4.32 4.69 0.38
N ILE A 12 4.30 3.39 0.06
CA ILE A 12 4.68 2.34 1.00
C ILE A 12 6.13 2.57 1.46
N ALA A 13 7.09 2.71 0.54
CA ALA A 13 8.48 2.94 0.91
C ALA A 13 8.69 4.24 1.72
N SER A 14 7.93 5.29 1.43
CA SER A 14 8.03 6.54 2.17
C SER A 14 7.49 6.46 3.60
N LEU A 15 6.56 5.54 3.88
CA LEU A 15 5.92 5.39 5.18
C LEU A 15 6.40 4.16 5.96
N ALA A 16 7.19 3.30 5.32
CA ALA A 16 7.80 2.13 5.95
C ALA A 16 8.65 2.58 7.15
N PRO A 17 8.36 2.05 8.36
CA PRO A 17 9.16 2.34 9.55
C PRO A 17 10.61 1.90 9.42
N ASP A 18 10.86 0.76 8.76
CA ASP A 18 12.21 0.35 8.41
C ASP A 18 12.60 0.90 7.04
N HIS A 19 13.34 2.01 7.04
CA HIS A 19 13.76 2.70 5.82
C HIS A 19 14.90 2.01 5.06
N MET A 20 15.53 0.98 5.64
CA MET A 20 16.63 0.24 5.01
C MET A 20 16.15 -1.08 4.39
N ALA A 21 14.98 -1.58 4.80
CA ALA A 21 14.36 -2.76 4.22
C ALA A 21 14.01 -2.55 2.73
N PRO A 22 14.39 -3.48 1.85
CA PRO A 22 14.01 -3.41 0.45
C PRO A 22 12.49 -3.64 0.31
N VAL A 23 11.78 -2.62 -0.17
CA VAL A 23 10.34 -2.72 -0.44
C VAL A 23 10.11 -3.42 -1.77
N THR A 24 9.67 -4.67 -1.70
CA THR A 24 9.31 -5.50 -2.86
C THR A 24 7.86 -5.94 -2.77
N VAL A 25 7.30 -6.48 -3.85
CA VAL A 25 5.92 -7.00 -3.86
C VAL A 25 5.70 -8.16 -2.89
N ASP A 26 6.74 -8.93 -2.58
CA ASP A 26 6.70 -10.06 -1.64
C ASP A 26 6.93 -9.63 -0.19
N SER A 27 7.34 -8.37 0.05
CA SER A 27 7.63 -7.88 1.40
C SER A 27 6.37 -7.87 2.25
N TYR A 28 6.47 -8.45 3.44
CA TYR A 28 5.42 -8.39 4.46
C TYR A 28 5.39 -7.01 5.11
N LEU A 29 4.20 -6.41 5.19
CA LEU A 29 4.02 -5.08 5.77
C LEU A 29 4.53 -5.05 7.22
N VAL A 30 4.16 -6.03 8.03
CA VAL A 30 4.51 -6.06 9.46
C VAL A 30 5.93 -6.57 9.66
N ASP A 31 6.22 -7.77 9.17
CA ASP A 31 7.45 -8.51 9.49
C ASP A 31 8.69 -7.91 8.81
N ASP A 32 8.57 -7.52 7.53
CA ASP A 32 9.67 -7.01 6.72
C ASP A 32 9.81 -5.47 6.83
N LEU A 33 8.68 -4.76 6.80
CA LEU A 33 8.68 -3.29 6.71
C LEU A 33 8.37 -2.58 8.03
N GLY A 34 7.91 -3.31 9.06
CA GLY A 34 7.63 -2.78 10.38
C GLY A 34 6.30 -2.05 10.54
N TYR A 35 5.33 -2.23 9.62
CA TYR A 35 4.02 -1.58 9.73
C TYR A 35 3.18 -2.12 10.88
N ASP A 36 2.98 -1.29 11.91
CA ASP A 36 1.95 -1.49 12.92
C ASP A 36 0.57 -0.97 12.51
N SER A 37 -0.47 -1.31 13.29
CA SER A 37 -1.86 -0.86 13.10
C SER A 37 -2.03 0.64 12.77
N PRO A 38 -1.40 1.60 13.48
CA PRO A 38 -1.52 3.02 13.13
C PRO A 38 -0.83 3.36 11.79
N ARG A 39 0.33 2.76 11.51
CA ARG A 39 1.07 2.99 10.26
C ARG A 39 0.30 2.50 9.04
N LYS A 40 -0.42 1.38 9.18
CA LYS A 40 -1.31 0.88 8.13
C LYS A 40 -2.46 1.87 7.85
N MET A 41 -3.04 2.48 8.88
CA MET A 41 -4.05 3.53 8.67
C MET A 41 -3.48 4.77 7.99
N GLU A 42 -2.27 5.22 8.38
CA GLU A 42 -1.58 6.32 7.70
C GLU A 42 -1.27 5.98 6.24
N LEU A 43 -0.87 4.74 5.96
CA LEU A 43 -0.63 4.26 4.60
C LEU A 43 -1.89 4.38 3.74
N VAL A 44 -3.03 3.89 4.21
CA VAL A 44 -4.31 4.00 3.51
C VAL A 44 -4.64 5.47 3.22
N ALA A 45 -4.55 6.34 4.24
CA ALA A 45 -4.83 7.77 4.07
C ALA A 45 -3.88 8.46 3.08
N ALA A 46 -2.60 8.08 3.05
CA ALA A 46 -1.62 8.62 2.12
C ALA A 46 -1.87 8.13 0.68
N LEU A 47 -2.30 6.88 0.51
CA LEU A 47 -2.70 6.34 -0.80
C LEU A 47 -3.95 7.06 -1.31
N GLU A 48 -4.98 7.24 -0.48
CA GLU A 48 -6.19 8.00 -0.82
C GLU A 48 -5.83 9.44 -1.25
N ASN A 49 -4.95 10.11 -0.51
CA ASN A 49 -4.49 11.46 -0.84
C ASN A 49 -3.72 11.47 -2.17
N ARG A 50 -2.77 10.55 -2.37
CA ARG A 50 -1.98 10.48 -3.60
C ARG A 50 -2.82 10.19 -4.84
N LEU A 51 -3.84 9.35 -4.70
CA LEU A 51 -4.71 8.93 -5.79
C LEU A 51 -5.95 9.83 -5.94
N GLN A 52 -6.14 10.78 -5.02
CA GLN A 52 -7.29 11.70 -4.97
C GLN A 52 -8.64 10.94 -5.01
N MET A 53 -8.71 9.80 -4.31
CA MET A 53 -9.88 8.91 -4.26
C MET A 53 -10.05 8.31 -2.88
N ARG A 54 -11.26 7.81 -2.59
CA ARG A 54 -11.53 7.05 -1.37
C ARG A 54 -11.37 5.56 -1.64
N LEU A 55 -10.61 4.88 -0.79
CA LEU A 55 -10.43 3.43 -0.85
C LEU A 55 -11.37 2.78 0.16
N LYS A 56 -12.11 1.75 -0.26
CA LYS A 56 -12.93 0.94 0.66
C LYS A 56 -12.05 0.02 1.47
N ASP A 57 -12.39 -0.20 2.74
CA ASP A 57 -11.71 -1.20 3.57
C ASP A 57 -11.53 -2.53 2.84
N PRO A 58 -10.34 -3.15 2.91
CA PRO A 58 -10.07 -4.40 2.23
C PRO A 58 -10.92 -5.53 2.85
N GLU A 59 -11.48 -6.40 2.00
CA GLU A 59 -12.31 -7.53 2.44
C GLU A 59 -11.51 -8.58 3.21
N ILE A 60 -10.20 -8.65 2.92
CA ILE A 60 -9.23 -9.51 3.60
C ILE A 60 -8.10 -8.66 4.19
N PRO A 61 -7.46 -9.09 5.27
CA PRO A 61 -6.30 -8.38 5.81
C PRO A 61 -5.18 -8.30 4.77
N LEU A 62 -4.62 -7.11 4.57
CA LEU A 62 -3.47 -6.93 3.69
C LEU A 62 -2.20 -7.28 4.46
N GLU A 63 -1.48 -8.30 4.02
CA GLU A 63 -0.27 -8.79 4.67
C GLU A 63 1.00 -8.37 3.92
N THR A 64 0.95 -8.34 2.59
CA THR A 64 2.08 -8.02 1.71
C THR A 64 1.87 -6.75 0.88
N VAL A 65 2.97 -6.20 0.39
CA VAL A 65 2.96 -5.06 -0.53
C VAL A 65 2.20 -5.38 -1.83
N GLY A 66 2.37 -6.58 -2.37
CA GLY A 66 1.67 -7.04 -3.57
C GLY A 66 0.15 -7.05 -3.39
N GLU A 67 -0.34 -7.43 -2.21
CA GLU A 67 -1.77 -7.38 -1.89
C GLU A 67 -2.29 -5.94 -1.83
N VAL A 68 -1.54 -5.00 -1.25
CA VAL A 68 -1.91 -3.58 -1.25
C VAL A 68 -2.02 -3.05 -2.69
N ILE A 69 -1.05 -3.36 -3.54
CA ILE A 69 -1.06 -2.96 -4.95
C ILE A 69 -2.27 -3.55 -5.67
N GLY A 70 -2.54 -4.84 -5.47
CA GLY A 70 -3.68 -5.52 -6.08
C GLY A 70 -5.03 -4.97 -5.62
N TRP A 71 -5.16 -4.68 -4.32
CA TRP A 71 -6.36 -4.07 -3.74
C TRP A 71 -6.63 -2.67 -4.32
N VAL A 72 -5.62 -1.81 -4.40
CA VAL A 72 -5.77 -0.47 -5.01
C VAL A 72 -6.12 -0.58 -6.50
N ASN A 73 -5.42 -1.43 -7.27
CA ASN A 73 -5.68 -1.60 -8.69
C ASN A 73 -7.12 -2.08 -8.96
N ARG A 74 -7.63 -3.00 -8.15
CA ARG A 74 -9.03 -3.45 -8.24
C ARG A 74 -9.98 -2.29 -8.02
N HIS A 75 -9.74 -1.47 -7.01
CA HIS A 75 -10.57 -0.31 -6.71
C HIS A 75 -10.59 0.73 -7.85
N VAL A 76 -9.42 1.04 -8.41
CA VAL A 76 -9.31 1.98 -9.53
C VAL A 76 -10.01 1.42 -10.78
N GLY A 77 -9.86 0.12 -11.05
CA GLY A 77 -10.53 -0.54 -12.18
C GLY A 77 -12.06 -0.63 -12.03
N GLU A 78 -12.59 -0.66 -10.81
CA GLU A 78 -14.04 -0.61 -10.54
C GLU A 78 -14.63 0.81 -10.67
N THR A 79 -13.79 1.85 -10.59
CA THR A 79 -14.22 3.26 -10.63
C THR A 79 -14.06 3.88 -12.03
N ALA A 80 -13.41 3.18 -12.97
CA ALA A 80 -13.08 3.63 -14.33
C ALA A 80 -14.16 3.30 -15.37
#